data_AF-A0A8K0Y3R2-F1
#
_entry.id   AF-A0A8K0Y3R2-F1
#
_cell.length_a   1.000
_cell.length_b   1.000
_cell.length_c   1.000
_cell.angle_alpha   90.00
_cell.angle_beta   90.00
_cell.angle_gamma   90.00
#
_symmetry.space_group_name_H-M   'P 1'
#
loop_
_entity.id
_entity.type
_entity.pdbx_description
1 polymer ?
#
loop_
_entity_poly.entity_id
_entity_poly.type
_entity_poly.pdbx_seq_one_letter_code
_entity_poly.pdbx_strand_id
1 'polypeptide(L)'
;MVSVNSLDITRRPLIVPEDSFIEVDDISSSLRCEVVLDGKDRFKVDKIVECTNFSQSANVIRMKKDSTTVSALAKKVQLADELLNMPPSSKLLLKTLEYEGSLTQKELVAKTLLPDRTVRLALRHLLDKGYVKRRVSLRDTRQRIYEIPK
;
A
#
# COMPACT_ATOMS: atom_id res chain seq x y z
N MET A 1 -5.11 -12.66 17.69
CA MET A 1 -5.37 -11.29 17.19
C MET A 1 -4.45 -11.02 16.03
N VAL A 2 -4.98 -10.86 14.82
CA VAL A 2 -4.18 -10.38 13.68
C VAL A 2 -4.07 -8.88 13.83
N SER A 3 -2.87 -8.34 13.72
CA SER A 3 -2.64 -6.90 13.67
C SER A 3 -3.51 -6.27 12.57
N VAL A 4 -4.44 -5.40 12.95
CA VAL A 4 -5.26 -4.60 12.02
C VAL A 4 -4.48 -3.44 11.38
N ASN A 5 -3.22 -3.21 11.79
CA ASN A 5 -2.36 -2.32 11.02
C ASN A 5 -2.23 -2.88 9.62
N SER A 6 -2.72 -2.11 8.65
CA SER A 6 -2.51 -2.43 7.26
C SER A 6 -1.00 -2.50 7.00
N LEU A 7 -0.52 -3.66 6.58
CA LEU A 7 0.82 -3.80 6.01
C LEU A 7 0.94 -3.04 4.67
N ASP A 8 -0.19 -2.56 4.16
CA ASP A 8 -0.28 -1.72 2.99
C ASP A 8 0.15 -0.29 3.32
N ILE A 9 1.40 0.00 2.99
CA ILE A 9 2.03 1.32 3.12
C ILE A 9 1.28 2.43 2.37
N THR A 10 0.36 2.11 1.46
CA THR A 10 -0.43 3.13 0.73
C THR A 10 -1.62 3.66 1.53
N ARG A 11 -2.04 2.98 2.60
CA ARG A 11 -3.14 3.45 3.46
C ARG A 11 -2.63 4.55 4.38
N ARG A 12 -2.96 5.80 4.07
CA ARG A 12 -2.68 6.95 4.95
C ARG A 12 -3.75 7.07 6.03
N PRO A 13 -3.35 7.37 7.28
CA PRO A 13 -4.31 7.85 8.27
C PRO A 13 -4.92 9.17 7.78
N LEU A 14 -6.24 9.31 7.92
CA LEU A 14 -6.92 10.57 7.72
C LEU A 14 -6.73 11.42 8.98
N ILE A 15 -6.10 12.59 8.86
CA ILE A 15 -5.93 13.55 9.96
C ILE A 15 -6.87 14.72 9.65
N VAL A 16 -7.87 14.91 10.50
CA VAL A 16 -8.88 15.96 10.36
C VAL A 16 -8.84 16.90 11.58
N PRO A 17 -9.35 18.14 11.45
CA PRO A 17 -9.65 19.00 12.58
C PRO A 17 -10.55 18.35 13.63
N GLU A 18 -10.45 18.80 14.88
CA GLU A 18 -11.19 18.23 16.01
C GLU A 18 -12.72 18.39 15.89
N ASP A 19 -13.16 19.45 15.23
CA ASP A 19 -14.56 19.80 14.96
C ASP A 19 -15.12 19.09 13.71
N SER A 20 -14.35 18.19 13.10
CA SER A 20 -14.79 17.47 11.90
C SER A 20 -15.79 16.37 12.24
N PHE A 21 -16.81 16.26 11.39
CA PHE A 21 -17.74 15.15 11.34
C PHE A 21 -17.39 14.30 10.11
N ILE A 22 -17.06 13.01 10.33
CA ILE A 22 -16.74 12.08 9.25
C ILE A 22 -17.91 11.12 9.08
N GLU A 23 -18.44 11.07 7.87
CA GLU A 23 -19.50 10.14 7.48
C GLU A 23 -19.00 9.21 6.37
N VAL A 24 -19.28 7.92 6.51
CA VAL A 24 -19.12 6.92 5.46
C VAL A 24 -20.51 6.33 5.19
N ASP A 25 -21.10 6.71 4.07
CA ASP A 25 -22.42 6.26 3.61
C ASP A 25 -22.30 5.20 2.50
N ASP A 26 -23.45 4.70 2.03
CA ASP A 26 -23.62 3.69 0.98
C ASP A 26 -22.85 2.39 1.25
N ILE A 27 -22.62 2.08 2.54
CA ILE A 27 -21.99 0.83 2.95
C ILE A 27 -22.98 -0.30 2.68
N SER A 28 -22.69 -1.09 1.65
CA SER A 28 -23.52 -2.23 1.26
C SER A 28 -22.66 -3.44 0.94
N SER A 29 -23.09 -4.60 1.40
CA SER A 29 -22.47 -5.88 1.10
C SER A 29 -23.52 -6.98 1.21
N SER A 30 -23.37 -8.02 0.40
CA SER A 30 -24.15 -9.26 0.58
C SER A 30 -23.77 -10.02 1.85
N LEU A 31 -22.64 -9.66 2.46
CA LEU A 31 -22.13 -10.18 3.72
C LEU A 31 -22.22 -9.13 4.84
N ARG A 32 -21.99 -9.56 6.08
CA ARG A 32 -22.02 -8.66 7.25
C ARG A 32 -20.88 -7.63 7.20
N CYS A 33 -21.23 -6.36 7.25
CA CYS A 33 -20.27 -5.26 7.44
C CYS A 33 -20.03 -5.01 8.94
N GLU A 34 -18.76 -4.83 9.31
CA GLU A 34 -18.36 -4.48 10.68
C GLU A 34 -17.33 -3.34 10.64
N VAL A 35 -17.49 -2.36 11.54
CA VAL A 35 -16.44 -1.39 11.90
C VAL A 35 -15.61 -1.99 13.03
N VAL A 36 -14.30 -1.86 12.94
CA VAL A 36 -13.36 -2.29 13.99
C VAL A 36 -12.72 -1.05 14.62
N LEU A 37 -13.04 -0.78 15.87
CA LEU A 37 -12.48 0.32 16.68
C LEU A 37 -11.30 -0.20 17.52
N ASP A 38 -10.17 0.50 17.45
CA ASP A 38 -8.91 0.20 18.16
C ASP A 38 -8.39 -1.25 18.03
N GLY A 39 -8.82 -1.96 16.97
CA GLY A 39 -8.49 -3.37 16.76
C GLY A 39 -9.12 -4.35 17.75
N LYS A 40 -10.05 -3.89 18.60
CA LYS A 40 -10.71 -4.70 19.63
C LYS A 40 -12.22 -4.75 19.42
N ASP A 41 -12.85 -3.58 19.42
CA ASP A 41 -14.30 -3.49 19.43
C ASP A 41 -14.83 -3.57 18.02
N ARG A 42 -15.93 -4.31 17.84
CA ARG A 42 -16.54 -4.52 16.53
C ARG A 42 -18.01 -4.17 16.57
N PHE A 43 -18.42 -3.29 15.65
CA PHE A 43 -19.79 -2.82 15.56
C PHE A 43 -20.37 -3.20 14.20
N LYS A 44 -21.56 -3.80 14.19
CA LYS A 44 -22.25 -4.11 12.94
C LYS A 44 -22.62 -2.80 12.25
N VAL A 45 -22.43 -2.74 10.94
CA VAL A 45 -22.81 -1.60 10.11
C VAL A 45 -23.87 -2.02 9.11
N ASP A 46 -24.92 -1.22 8.98
CA ASP A 46 -25.99 -1.46 8.02
C ASP A 46 -25.87 -0.56 6.77
N LYS A 47 -25.70 0.76 6.94
CA LYS A 47 -25.58 1.71 5.79
C LYS A 47 -24.57 2.84 6.02
N ILE A 48 -24.62 3.44 7.20
CA ILE A 48 -23.84 4.63 7.53
C ILE A 48 -22.98 4.36 8.74
N VAL A 49 -21.78 4.92 8.73
CA VAL A 49 -20.89 5.06 9.89
C VAL A 49 -20.57 6.53 10.07
N GLU A 50 -20.88 7.05 11.24
CA GLU A 50 -20.55 8.41 11.65
C GLU A 50 -19.45 8.38 12.70
N CYS A 51 -18.47 9.26 12.59
CA CYS A 51 -17.34 9.36 13.51
C CYS A 51 -17.11 10.82 13.88
N THR A 52 -16.94 11.06 15.18
CA THR A 52 -16.65 12.36 15.79
C THR A 52 -15.41 12.23 16.69
N ASN A 53 -14.92 13.35 17.21
CA ASN A 53 -13.83 13.31 18.18
C ASN A 53 -14.25 12.52 19.43
N PHE A 54 -13.29 11.82 20.04
CA PHE A 54 -13.51 11.25 21.35
C PHE A 54 -13.37 12.36 22.40
N SER A 55 -14.29 12.40 23.36
CA SER A 55 -14.37 13.49 24.35
C SER A 55 -13.14 13.62 25.25
N GLN A 56 -12.35 12.55 25.39
CA GLN A 56 -11.09 12.56 26.12
C GLN A 56 -9.94 12.40 25.15
N SER A 57 -9.03 13.38 25.11
CA SER A 57 -7.84 13.26 24.28
C SER A 57 -7.02 12.03 24.67
N ALA A 58 -6.54 11.29 23.68
CA ALA A 58 -5.64 10.18 23.92
C ALA A 58 -4.32 10.67 24.51
N ASN A 59 -3.81 9.96 25.52
CA ASN A 59 -2.47 10.21 26.05
C ASN A 59 -1.42 9.74 25.04
N VAL A 60 -0.89 10.67 24.24
CA VAL A 60 0.14 10.36 23.24
C VAL A 60 1.53 10.58 23.83
N ILE A 61 2.36 9.53 23.86
CA ILE A 61 3.78 9.67 24.19
C ILE A 61 4.51 10.23 22.97
N ARG A 62 4.90 11.50 23.01
CA ARG A 62 5.76 12.09 21.98
C ARG A 62 7.22 11.76 22.27
N MET A 63 7.80 10.85 21.49
CA MET A 63 9.23 10.54 21.57
C MET A 63 10.06 11.74 21.13
N LYS A 64 11.09 12.12 21.90
CA LYS A 64 12.08 13.11 21.48
C LYS A 64 12.89 12.57 20.29
N LYS A 65 13.28 13.48 19.40
CA LYS A 65 13.63 13.31 17.98
C LYS A 65 14.70 12.27 17.60
N ASP A 66 15.34 11.59 18.56
CA ASP A 66 16.58 10.85 18.36
C ASP A 66 16.43 9.34 18.59
N SER A 67 15.28 8.75 18.24
CA SER A 67 15.14 7.29 18.24
C SER A 67 15.25 6.76 16.81
N THR A 68 16.00 5.66 16.65
CA THR A 68 16.05 4.85 15.43
C THR A 68 14.66 4.46 14.92
N THR A 69 13.67 4.36 15.83
CA THR A 69 12.27 4.08 15.48
C THR A 69 11.62 5.23 14.71
N VAL A 70 11.87 6.48 15.09
CA VAL A 70 11.32 7.68 14.41
C VAL A 70 11.91 7.81 13.00
N SER A 71 13.22 7.55 12.85
CA SER A 71 13.88 7.56 11.54
C SER A 71 13.37 6.43 10.63
N ALA A 72 13.19 5.23 11.17
CA ALA A 72 12.62 4.11 10.43
C ALA A 72 11.17 4.38 9.99
N LEU A 73 10.37 5.01 10.86
CA LEU A 73 9.00 5.40 10.54
C LEU A 73 8.97 6.50 9.46
N ALA A 74 9.80 7.53 9.59
CA ALA A 74 9.91 8.59 8.59
C ALA A 74 10.32 8.05 7.22
N LYS A 75 11.30 7.13 7.17
CA LYS A 75 11.69 6.44 5.93
C LYS A 75 10.53 5.64 5.33
N LYS A 76 9.74 4.93 6.14
CA LYS A 76 8.56 4.20 5.66
C LYS A 76 7.50 5.14 5.06
N VAL A 77 7.25 6.27 5.72
CA VAL A 77 6.30 7.29 5.23
C VAL A 77 6.78 7.90 3.91
N GLN A 78 8.08 8.18 3.79
CA GLN A 78 8.66 8.70 2.56
C GLN A 78 8.61 7.67 1.42
N LEU A 79 8.95 6.41 1.70
CA LEU A 79 8.83 5.32 0.71
C LEU A 79 7.39 5.11 0.24
N ALA A 80 6.42 5.25 1.16
CA ALA A 80 5.00 5.22 0.83
C ALA A 80 4.59 6.38 -0.08
N ASP A 81 5.04 7.60 0.22
CA ASP A 81 4.78 8.78 -0.61
C ASP A 81 5.36 8.64 -2.02
N GLU A 82 6.60 8.16 -2.12
CA GLU A 82 7.26 7.90 -3.39
C GLU A 82 6.53 6.83 -4.22
N LEU A 83 5.98 5.81 -3.56
CA LEU A 83 5.17 4.77 -4.20
C LEU A 83 3.80 5.31 -4.64
N LEU A 84 3.15 6.15 -3.83
CA LEU A 84 1.87 6.76 -4.17
C LEU A 84 1.98 7.65 -5.42
N ASN A 85 3.07 8.42 -5.50
CA ASN A 85 3.42 9.28 -6.62
C ASN A 85 3.88 8.51 -7.88
N MET A 86 3.97 7.17 -7.82
CA MET A 86 4.27 6.37 -9.02
C MET A 86 3.10 6.37 -10.01
N PRO A 87 3.41 6.27 -11.33
CA PRO A 87 2.40 6.04 -12.34
C PRO A 87 1.53 4.80 -12.03
N PRO A 88 0.23 4.81 -12.37
CA PRO A 88 -0.66 3.67 -12.13
C PRO A 88 -0.15 2.36 -12.73
N SER A 89 0.43 2.40 -13.92
CA SER A 89 1.04 1.24 -14.58
C SER A 89 2.19 0.63 -13.77
N SER A 90 3.02 1.46 -13.13
CA SER A 90 4.10 0.97 -12.27
C SER A 90 3.58 0.35 -10.98
N LYS A 91 2.56 0.95 -10.37
CA LYS A 91 1.91 0.37 -9.18
C LYS A 91 1.30 -0.99 -9.49
N LEU A 92 0.61 -1.11 -10.63
CA LEU A 92 0.05 -2.38 -11.10
C LEU A 92 1.14 -3.45 -11.28
N LEU A 93 2.23 -3.14 -11.99
CA LEU A 93 3.32 -4.08 -12.21
C LEU A 93 3.97 -4.55 -10.90
N LEU A 94 4.21 -3.62 -9.97
CA LEU A 94 4.76 -3.97 -8.66
C LEU A 94 3.83 -4.95 -7.94
N LYS A 95 2.52 -4.68 -7.96
CA LYS A 95 1.53 -5.55 -7.34
C LYS A 95 1.45 -6.92 -8.01
N THR A 96 1.55 -6.98 -9.33
CA THR A 96 1.63 -8.25 -10.06
C THR A 96 2.86 -9.06 -9.66
N LEU A 97 4.03 -8.43 -9.53
CA LEU A 97 5.26 -9.11 -9.06
C LEU A 97 5.17 -9.57 -7.60
N GLU A 98 4.46 -8.83 -6.73
CA GLU A 98 4.21 -9.27 -5.35
C GLU A 98 3.39 -10.56 -5.30
N TYR A 99 2.36 -10.66 -6.16
CA TYR A 99 1.46 -11.82 -6.18
C TYR A 99 2.04 -13.02 -6.93
N GLU A 100 2.63 -12.79 -8.10
CA GLU A 100 3.05 -13.84 -9.03
C GLU A 100 4.54 -14.22 -8.86
N GLY A 101 5.30 -13.41 -8.12
CA GLY A 101 6.74 -13.56 -7.97
C GLY A 101 7.52 -13.03 -9.18
N SER A 102 8.70 -13.62 -9.42
CA SER A 102 9.62 -13.15 -10.47
C SER A 102 9.09 -13.47 -11.87
N LEU A 103 8.95 -12.44 -12.72
CA LEU A 103 8.36 -12.56 -14.06
C LEU A 103 9.26 -11.95 -15.15
N THR A 104 9.17 -12.47 -16.36
CA THR A 104 9.74 -11.86 -17.56
C THR A 104 8.87 -10.68 -18.03
N GLN A 105 9.43 -9.81 -18.89
CA GLN A 105 8.65 -8.72 -19.49
C GLN A 105 7.44 -9.24 -20.28
N LYS A 106 7.58 -10.37 -20.98
CA LYS A 106 6.49 -10.97 -21.77
C LYS A 106 5.36 -11.46 -20.87
N GLU A 107 5.69 -12.06 -19.74
CA GLU A 107 4.69 -12.50 -18.75
C GLU A 107 4.02 -11.29 -18.09
N LEU A 108 4.76 -10.23 -17.78
CA LEU A 108 4.17 -8.99 -17.25
C LEU A 108 3.18 -8.35 -18.23
N VAL A 109 3.49 -8.32 -19.53
CA VAL A 109 2.53 -7.89 -20.57
C VAL A 109 1.27 -8.75 -20.54
N ALA A 110 1.43 -10.07 -20.52
CA ALA A 110 0.29 -10.99 -20.54
C ALA A 110 -0.58 -10.89 -19.28
N LYS A 111 0.04 -10.73 -18.10
CA LYS A 111 -0.67 -10.69 -16.80
C LYS A 111 -1.34 -9.34 -16.53
N THR A 112 -0.74 -8.25 -16.98
CA THR A 112 -1.26 -6.89 -16.74
C THR A 112 -2.17 -6.38 -17.85
N LEU A 113 -2.16 -7.05 -19.01
CA LEU A 113 -2.85 -6.63 -20.25
C LEU A 113 -2.46 -5.22 -20.73
N LEU A 114 -1.33 -4.69 -20.23
CA LEU A 114 -0.80 -3.41 -20.66
C LEU A 114 -0.01 -3.57 -21.96
N PRO A 115 0.00 -2.54 -22.83
CA PRO A 115 0.87 -2.52 -24.00
C PRO A 115 2.35 -2.66 -23.60
N ASP A 116 3.13 -3.36 -24.42
CA ASP A 116 4.55 -3.61 -24.17
C ASP A 116 5.38 -2.33 -23.93
N ARG A 117 5.02 -1.24 -24.59
CA ARG A 117 5.65 0.08 -24.38
C ARG A 117 5.36 0.64 -22.98
N THR A 118 4.15 0.45 -22.46
CA THR A 118 3.74 0.85 -21.11
C THR A 118 4.42 -0.01 -20.06
N VAL A 119 4.52 -1.32 -20.28
CA VAL A 119 5.24 -2.24 -19.37
C VAL A 119 6.71 -1.86 -19.28
N ARG A 120 7.38 -1.56 -20.39
CA ARG A 120 8.77 -1.08 -20.39
C ARG A 120 8.94 0.22 -19.61
N LEU A 121 8.08 1.20 -19.84
CA LEU A 121 8.14 2.47 -19.13
C LEU A 121 7.90 2.28 -17.63
N ALA A 122 6.91 1.45 -17.27
CA ALA A 122 6.59 1.13 -15.90
C ALA A 122 7.75 0.42 -15.18
N LEU A 123 8.39 -0.57 -15.83
CA LEU A 123 9.59 -1.25 -15.34
C LEU A 123 10.76 -0.29 -15.17
N ARG A 124 10.96 0.65 -16.09
CA ARG A 124 12.00 1.68 -15.96
C ARG A 124 11.80 2.50 -14.68
N HIS A 125 10.60 3.02 -14.44
CA HIS A 125 10.32 3.76 -13.20
C HIS A 125 10.57 2.92 -11.94
N LEU A 126 10.21 1.64 -11.96
CA LEU A 126 10.39 0.73 -10.81
C LEU A 126 11.87 0.38 -10.57
N LEU A 127 12.66 0.22 -11.64
CA LEU A 127 14.10 -0.02 -11.57
C LEU A 127 14.83 1.23 -11.06
N ASP A 128 14.51 2.40 -11.61
CA ASP A 128 15.14 3.68 -11.26
C ASP A 128 14.94 4.01 -9.77
N LYS A 129 13.77 3.66 -9.21
CA LYS A 129 13.46 3.80 -7.78
C LYS A 129 13.86 2.60 -6.92
N GLY A 130 14.41 1.54 -7.51
CA GLY A 130 14.90 0.36 -6.77
C GLY A 130 13.83 -0.58 -6.20
N TYR A 131 12.55 -0.40 -6.53
CA TYR A 131 11.46 -1.31 -6.11
C TYR A 131 11.51 -2.68 -6.81
N VAL A 132 12.16 -2.74 -7.97
CA VAL A 132 12.34 -3.97 -8.76
C VAL A 132 13.81 -4.11 -9.13
N LYS A 133 14.30 -5.35 -9.18
CA LYS A 133 15.62 -5.71 -9.70
C LYS A 133 15.46 -6.56 -10.97
N ARG A 134 16.44 -6.44 -11.86
CA ARG A 134 16.52 -7.22 -13.10
C ARG A 134 17.68 -8.19 -13.04
N ARG A 135 17.43 -9.47 -13.34
CA ARG A 135 18.47 -10.50 -13.49
C ARG A 135 18.35 -11.23 -14.82
N VAL A 136 19.41 -11.94 -15.19
CA VAL A 136 19.40 -12.83 -16.35
C VAL A 136 18.59 -14.09 -16.00
N SER A 137 17.76 -14.56 -16.93
CA SER A 137 17.08 -15.84 -16.74
C SER A 137 18.08 -16.99 -16.80
N LEU A 138 18.00 -17.92 -15.84
CA LEU A 138 18.80 -19.14 -15.84
C LEU A 138 18.40 -20.10 -16.98
N ARG A 139 17.17 -19.98 -17.49
CA ARG A 139 16.64 -20.82 -18.58
C ARG A 139 17.00 -20.30 -19.96
N ASP A 140 17.11 -18.98 -20.13
CA ASP A 140 17.52 -18.34 -21.38
C ASP A 140 18.27 -17.04 -21.07
N THR A 141 19.58 -17.02 -21.32
CA THR A 141 20.43 -15.88 -20.98
C THR A 141 20.10 -14.60 -21.74
N ARG A 142 19.32 -14.69 -22.83
CA ARG A 142 18.81 -13.55 -23.59
C ARG A 142 17.60 -12.91 -22.92
N GLN A 143 16.94 -13.62 -22.02
CA GLN A 143 15.77 -13.14 -21.31
C GLN A 143 16.14 -12.51 -19.98
N ARG A 144 15.37 -11.49 -19.62
CA ARG A 144 15.49 -10.78 -18.34
C ARG A 144 14.28 -11.12 -17.48
N ILE A 145 14.55 -11.42 -16.21
CA ILE A 145 13.55 -11.63 -15.17
C ILE A 145 13.58 -10.42 -14.24
N TYR A 146 12.40 -9.97 -13.86
CA TYR A 146 12.17 -8.86 -12.94
C TYR A 146 11.60 -9.41 -11.64
N GLU A 147 12.11 -8.95 -10.50
CA GLU A 147 11.70 -9.41 -9.18
C GLU A 147 11.81 -8.31 -8.13
N ILE A 148 11.06 -8.45 -7.05
CA ILE A 148 11.13 -7.53 -5.90
C ILE A 148 12.37 -7.91 -5.07
N PRO A 149 13.22 -6.94 -4.69
CA PRO A 149 14.32 -7.18 -3.78
C PRO A 149 13.83 -7.84 -2.49
N LYS A 150 14.52 -8.91 -2.04
CA LYS A 150 14.35 -9.43 -0.68
C LYS A 150 14.99 -8.50 0.35
#